data_AF-A0A4Y2W0I5-F1
#
_entry.id   AF-A0A4Y2W0I5-F1
#
_cell.length_a   1.000
_cell.length_b   1.000
_cell.length_c   1.000
_cell.angle_alpha   90.00
_cell.angle_beta   90.00
_cell.angle_gamma   90.00
#
_symmetry.space_group_name_H-M   'P 1'
#
loop_
_entity.id
_entity.type
_entity.pdbx_description
1 polymer ?
#
loop_
_entity_poly.entity_id
_entity_poly.type
_entity_poly.pdbx_seq_one_letter_code
_entity_poly.pdbx_strand_id
1 'polypeptide(L)'
;MLNKNSCTHVLIKKRVFLGSGPSSPESLAVKHVTPYAPMWFSIKTSKYFIEGPKLVYQSIQSSRYLPDDLRNIVYPVIERNGFFAHPEHLMLALIQDNTKHIREFGLRRILKARQLDQNRTTIRTFMAPKLNFKARDYSEIINWMDWDLSSPSLLKDISDDEIKHIFKVSQFLIVI
;
A
#
# COMPACT_ATOMS: atom_id res chain seq x y z
N MET A 1 -0.92 5.89 18.95
CA MET A 1 -2.05 6.23 18.06
C MET A 1 -1.53 7.06 16.90
N LEU A 2 -1.25 6.46 15.75
CA LEU A 2 -0.84 7.21 14.56
C LEU A 2 -2.07 7.92 13.97
N ASN A 3 -1.99 9.24 13.94
CA ASN A 3 -3.05 10.15 13.51
C ASN A 3 -3.45 9.87 12.05
N LYS A 4 -4.66 9.33 11.84
CA LYS A 4 -5.26 9.02 10.52
C LYS A 4 -5.37 10.25 9.60
N ASN A 5 -5.15 11.46 10.11
CA ASN A 5 -5.35 12.71 9.37
C ASN A 5 -4.08 13.27 8.70
N SER A 6 -2.90 12.67 8.93
CA SER A 6 -1.64 13.29 8.46
C SER A 6 -1.20 12.84 7.05
N CYS A 7 -1.41 11.59 6.64
CA CYS A 7 -0.79 11.07 5.40
C CYS A 7 -1.64 11.22 4.12
N THR A 8 -2.96 11.42 4.19
CA THR A 8 -3.82 11.37 2.99
C THR A 8 -4.62 12.65 2.73
N HIS A 9 -4.67 13.58 3.68
CA HIS A 9 -5.60 14.73 3.59
C HIS A 9 -5.05 16.02 2.99
N VAL A 10 -3.74 16.14 2.75
CA VAL A 10 -3.17 17.45 2.41
C VAL A 10 -2.82 17.63 0.93
N LEU A 11 -2.69 16.58 0.10
CA LEU A 11 -2.00 16.76 -1.20
C LEU A 11 -2.85 16.63 -2.46
N ILE A 12 -4.01 15.95 -2.44
CA ILE A 12 -4.86 15.90 -3.64
C ILE A 12 -5.68 17.19 -3.81
N LYS A 13 -5.96 17.90 -2.71
CA LYS A 13 -6.91 19.02 -2.72
C LYS A 13 -6.40 20.33 -3.34
N LYS A 14 -5.08 20.55 -3.45
CA LYS A 14 -4.53 21.91 -3.73
C LYS A 14 -3.77 22.11 -5.04
N ARG A 15 -3.35 21.06 -5.77
CA ARG A 15 -2.50 21.22 -6.97
C ARG A 15 -3.14 20.79 -8.30
N VAL A 16 -4.28 20.09 -8.28
CA VAL A 16 -4.96 19.61 -9.50
C VAL A 16 -5.87 20.69 -10.13
N PHE A 17 -6.15 21.80 -9.42
CA PHE A 17 -7.14 22.81 -9.84
C PHE A 17 -6.64 23.94 -10.76
N LEU A 18 -5.34 23.99 -11.14
CA LEU A 18 -4.76 25.19 -11.77
C LEU A 18 -4.17 24.99 -13.17
N GLY A 19 -4.71 24.07 -13.99
CA GLY A 19 -4.17 23.92 -15.34
C GLY A 19 -5.07 23.17 -16.31
N SER A 20 -6.14 23.78 -16.79
CA SER A 20 -6.73 23.40 -18.08
C SER A 20 -7.65 24.51 -18.60
N GLY A 21 -7.39 24.97 -19.83
CA GLY A 21 -8.27 25.84 -20.61
C GLY A 21 -9.63 25.19 -20.95
N PRO A 22 -10.46 25.84 -21.78
CA PRO A 22 -11.90 25.66 -21.78
C PRO A 22 -12.28 24.29 -22.37
N SER A 23 -12.44 23.30 -21.49
CA SER A 23 -13.20 22.08 -21.77
C SER A 23 -14.49 22.16 -20.95
N SER A 24 -15.59 21.63 -21.49
CA SER A 24 -16.90 21.76 -20.86
C SER A 24 -16.86 21.26 -19.40
N PRO A 25 -17.52 21.96 -18.45
CA PRO A 25 -17.44 21.66 -17.01
C PRO A 25 -17.75 20.20 -16.66
N GLU A 26 -18.62 19.57 -17.45
CA GLU A 26 -19.09 18.19 -17.29
C GLU A 26 -17.98 17.16 -17.57
N SER A 27 -17.14 17.40 -18.58
CA SER A 27 -16.06 16.48 -18.98
C SER A 27 -14.90 16.46 -17.98
N LEU A 28 -14.62 17.60 -17.34
CA LEU A 28 -13.64 17.73 -16.26
C LEU A 28 -14.15 17.08 -14.96
N ALA A 29 -15.42 17.30 -14.61
CA ALA A 29 -16.02 16.71 -13.43
C ALA A 29 -15.97 15.17 -13.46
N VAL A 30 -16.35 14.54 -14.58
CA VAL A 30 -16.32 13.07 -14.71
C VAL A 30 -14.89 12.51 -14.69
N LYS A 31 -13.90 13.20 -15.25
CA LYS A 31 -12.50 12.72 -15.26
C LYS A 31 -11.82 12.84 -13.89
N HIS A 32 -12.13 13.87 -13.11
CA HIS A 32 -11.47 14.14 -11.83
C HIS A 32 -12.21 13.63 -10.59
N VAL A 33 -13.54 13.71 -10.57
CA VAL A 33 -14.36 13.32 -9.41
C VAL A 33 -14.48 11.80 -9.32
N THR A 34 -14.56 11.10 -10.46
CA THR A 34 -14.78 9.65 -10.53
C THR A 34 -13.72 8.81 -9.82
N PRO A 35 -12.39 9.06 -9.93
CA PRO A 35 -11.41 8.29 -9.17
C PRO A 35 -11.23 8.80 -7.72
N TYR A 36 -11.47 10.09 -7.48
CA TYR A 36 -11.21 10.70 -6.16
C TYR A 36 -12.25 10.34 -5.11
N ALA A 37 -13.54 10.47 -5.45
CA ALA A 37 -14.61 10.25 -4.48
C ALA A 37 -14.62 8.81 -3.93
N PRO A 38 -14.56 7.74 -4.76
CA PRO A 38 -14.48 6.36 -4.27
C PRO A 38 -13.25 6.12 -3.41
N MET A 39 -12.09 6.66 -3.79
CA MET A 39 -10.87 6.52 -2.98
C MET A 39 -10.99 7.20 -1.62
N TRP A 40 -11.56 8.41 -1.57
CA TRP A 40 -11.80 9.11 -0.32
C TRP A 40 -12.72 8.31 0.60
N PHE A 41 -13.81 7.75 0.05
CA PHE A 41 -14.71 6.87 0.80
C PHE A 41 -13.97 5.62 1.29
N SER A 42 -13.26 4.90 0.42
CA SER A 42 -12.48 3.70 0.78
C SER A 42 -11.52 3.97 1.95
N ILE A 43 -10.79 5.09 1.91
CA ILE A 43 -9.86 5.48 2.98
C ILE A 43 -10.63 5.72 4.29
N LYS A 44 -11.77 6.40 4.24
CA LYS A 44 -12.57 6.73 5.43
C LYS A 44 -13.29 5.54 6.03
N THR A 45 -13.73 4.59 5.21
CA THR A 45 -14.38 3.37 5.68
C THR A 45 -13.38 2.32 6.16
N SER A 46 -12.10 2.43 5.76
CA SER A 46 -11.06 1.50 6.20
C SER A 46 -10.86 1.55 7.73
N LYS A 47 -11.00 0.39 8.37
CA LYS A 47 -10.86 0.24 9.82
C LYS A 47 -9.46 -0.22 10.23
N TYR A 48 -8.86 -1.10 9.43
CA TYR A 48 -7.61 -1.80 9.74
C TYR A 48 -6.43 -1.24 8.96
N PHE A 49 -5.25 -1.22 9.59
CA PHE A 49 -4.03 -0.71 8.95
C PHE A 49 -3.50 -1.65 7.86
N ILE A 50 -3.83 -2.95 7.92
CA ILE A 50 -3.51 -3.96 6.89
C ILE A 50 -4.15 -3.66 5.52
N GLU A 51 -5.20 -2.83 5.50
CA GLU A 51 -5.86 -2.42 4.26
C GLU A 51 -5.10 -1.29 3.55
N GLY A 52 -4.14 -0.66 4.22
CA GLY A 52 -3.32 0.42 3.69
C GLY A 52 -2.70 0.09 2.32
N PRO A 53 -1.93 -1.00 2.17
CA PRO A 53 -1.36 -1.40 0.88
C PRO A 53 -2.41 -1.60 -0.22
N LYS A 54 -3.56 -2.19 0.12
CA LYS A 54 -4.67 -2.39 -0.82
C LYS A 54 -5.27 -1.07 -1.28
N LEU A 55 -5.39 -0.07 -0.41
CA LEU A 55 -5.83 1.28 -0.75
C LEU A 55 -4.83 2.01 -1.66
N VAL A 56 -3.53 1.84 -1.43
CA VAL A 56 -2.49 2.36 -2.34
C VAL A 56 -2.64 1.71 -3.71
N TYR A 57 -2.81 0.39 -3.76
CA TYR A 57 -3.07 -0.33 -5.01
C TYR A 57 -4.36 0.15 -5.71
N GLN A 58 -5.45 0.34 -4.97
CA GLN A 58 -6.71 0.86 -5.52
C GLN A 58 -6.53 2.26 -6.13
N SER A 59 -5.68 3.09 -5.52
CA SER A 59 -5.33 4.42 -6.07
C SER A 59 -4.57 4.29 -7.40
N ILE A 60 -3.61 3.37 -7.47
CA ILE A 60 -2.88 3.05 -8.72
C ILE A 60 -3.85 2.54 -9.78
N GLN A 61 -4.73 1.60 -9.44
CA GLN A 61 -5.69 1.02 -10.37
C GLN A 61 -6.65 2.09 -10.92
N SER A 62 -7.18 2.95 -10.03
CA SER A 62 -8.10 4.02 -10.43
C SER A 62 -7.44 5.04 -11.35
N SER A 63 -6.17 5.36 -11.09
CA SER A 63 -5.41 6.32 -11.91
C SER A 63 -5.01 5.77 -13.30
N ARG A 64 -5.14 4.46 -13.57
CA ARG A 64 -4.90 3.88 -14.91
C ARG A 64 -5.93 4.34 -15.94
N TYR A 65 -7.15 4.67 -15.52
CA TYR A 65 -8.22 5.14 -16.40
C TYR A 65 -8.09 6.63 -16.75
N LEU A 66 -7.14 7.34 -16.15
CA LEU A 66 -6.88 8.74 -16.46
C LEU A 66 -6.10 8.89 -17.78
N PRO A 67 -6.31 9.97 -18.54
CA PRO A 67 -5.45 10.33 -19.67
C PRO A 67 -4.01 10.59 -19.22
N ASP A 68 -3.05 10.40 -20.12
CA ASP A 68 -1.62 10.39 -19.78
C ASP A 68 -1.15 11.71 -19.14
N ASP A 69 -1.65 12.85 -19.60
CA ASP A 69 -1.30 14.17 -19.02
C ASP A 69 -1.66 14.26 -17.53
N LEU A 70 -2.84 13.75 -17.15
CA LEU A 70 -3.29 13.73 -15.77
C LEU A 70 -2.55 12.66 -14.96
N ARG A 71 -2.26 11.53 -15.57
CA ARG A 71 -1.49 10.44 -14.96
C ARG A 71 -0.10 10.91 -14.54
N ASN A 72 0.57 11.69 -15.39
CA ASN A 72 1.89 12.28 -15.12
C ASN A 72 1.88 13.23 -13.90
N ILE A 73 0.74 13.86 -13.60
CA ILE A 73 0.56 14.69 -12.39
C ILE A 73 0.25 13.83 -11.17
N VAL A 74 -0.58 12.79 -11.34
CA VAL A 74 -1.10 11.97 -10.22
C VAL A 74 -0.08 10.96 -9.71
N TYR A 75 0.71 10.33 -10.59
CA TYR A 75 1.67 9.29 -10.20
C TYR A 75 2.70 9.77 -9.17
N PRO A 76 3.39 10.93 -9.36
CA PRO A 76 4.29 11.45 -8.34
C PRO A 76 3.60 11.75 -7.00
N VAL A 77 2.31 12.13 -7.03
CA VAL A 77 1.52 12.37 -5.82
C VAL A 77 1.21 11.06 -5.09
N ILE A 78 0.83 10.00 -5.81
CA ILE A 78 0.60 8.67 -5.21
C ILE A 78 1.91 8.14 -4.61
N GLU A 79 3.02 8.22 -5.35
CA GLU A 79 4.32 7.73 -4.91
C GLU A 79 4.81 8.46 -3.65
N ARG A 80 4.73 9.79 -3.63
CA ARG A 80 5.11 10.60 -2.45
C ARG A 80 4.28 10.27 -1.20
N ASN A 81 3.04 9.81 -1.36
CA ASN A 81 2.14 9.45 -0.26
C ASN A 81 2.06 7.93 -0.03
N GLY A 82 2.83 7.13 -0.77
CA GLY A 82 2.75 5.67 -0.80
C GLY A 82 3.32 4.95 0.42
N PHE A 83 3.40 5.58 1.59
CA PHE A 83 4.05 5.00 2.79
C PHE A 83 3.45 3.66 3.24
N PHE A 84 2.15 3.44 2.99
CA PHE A 84 1.51 2.16 3.27
C PHE A 84 1.97 1.02 2.34
N ALA A 85 2.63 1.32 1.22
CA ALA A 85 3.27 0.32 0.37
C ALA A 85 4.69 -0.07 0.86
N HIS A 86 5.12 0.41 2.03
CA HIS A 86 6.40 0.00 2.60
C HIS A 86 6.43 -1.53 2.82
N PRO A 87 7.57 -2.22 2.61
CA PRO A 87 7.65 -3.69 2.72
C PRO A 87 7.08 -4.25 4.03
N GLU A 88 7.32 -3.57 5.16
CA GLU A 88 6.77 -3.98 6.47
C GLU A 88 5.23 -4.02 6.49
N HIS A 89 4.58 -2.97 5.98
CA HIS A 89 3.12 -2.89 5.92
C HIS A 89 2.54 -3.91 4.91
N LEU A 90 3.21 -4.06 3.77
CA LEU A 90 2.85 -5.06 2.77
C LEU A 90 2.91 -6.48 3.34
N MET A 91 4.01 -6.84 4.00
CA MET A 91 4.16 -8.16 4.63
C MET A 91 3.01 -8.49 5.59
N LEU A 92 2.57 -7.51 6.39
CA LEU A 92 1.44 -7.66 7.30
C LEU A 92 0.09 -7.81 6.58
N ALA A 93 -0.11 -7.09 5.47
CA ALA A 93 -1.31 -7.27 4.65
C ALA A 93 -1.32 -8.63 3.95
N LEU A 94 -0.18 -9.08 3.43
CA LEU A 94 -0.04 -10.34 2.70
C LEU A 94 -0.39 -11.54 3.58
N ILE A 95 0.10 -11.61 4.83
CA ILE A 95 -0.20 -12.74 5.73
C ILE A 95 -1.68 -12.86 6.10
N GLN A 96 -2.43 -11.77 5.96
CA GLN A 96 -3.86 -11.69 6.30
C GLN A 96 -4.75 -11.75 5.05
N ASP A 97 -4.16 -11.98 3.87
CA ASP A 97 -4.89 -12.12 2.62
C ASP A 97 -5.76 -13.38 2.61
N ASN A 98 -6.87 -13.36 1.87
CA ASN A 98 -7.73 -14.53 1.74
C ASN A 98 -7.10 -15.63 0.86
N THR A 99 -6.14 -15.27 0.02
CA THR A 99 -5.53 -16.15 -0.96
C THR A 99 -4.30 -16.84 -0.41
N LYS A 100 -4.32 -18.19 -0.36
CA LYS A 100 -3.26 -19.00 0.26
C LYS A 100 -1.86 -18.68 -0.26
N HIS A 101 -1.68 -18.58 -1.58
CA HIS A 101 -0.36 -18.35 -2.18
C HIS A 101 0.20 -16.95 -1.82
N ILE A 102 -0.66 -15.93 -1.70
CA ILE A 102 -0.29 -14.58 -1.28
C ILE A 102 0.16 -14.58 0.19
N ARG A 103 -0.58 -15.28 1.05
CA ARG A 103 -0.17 -15.43 2.46
C ARG A 103 1.16 -16.15 2.59
N GLU A 104 1.37 -17.25 1.88
CA GLU A 104 2.64 -17.99 1.90
C GLU A 104 3.81 -17.11 1.44
N PHE A 105 3.58 -16.28 0.41
CA PHE A 105 4.55 -15.30 -0.03
C PHE A 105 4.88 -14.29 1.08
N GLY A 106 3.87 -13.73 1.75
CA GLY A 106 4.04 -12.84 2.92
C GLY A 106 4.85 -13.48 4.04
N LEU A 107 4.54 -14.72 4.41
CA LEU A 107 5.24 -15.47 5.45
C LEU A 107 6.73 -15.66 5.09
N ARG A 108 7.02 -16.07 3.86
CA ARG A 108 8.42 -16.24 3.38
C ARG A 108 9.19 -14.93 3.46
N ARG A 109 8.56 -13.80 3.13
CA ARG A 109 9.19 -12.46 3.21
C ARG A 109 9.48 -12.06 4.65
N ILE A 110 8.57 -12.31 5.58
CA ILE A 110 8.78 -12.02 7.01
C ILE A 110 9.95 -12.82 7.57
N LEU A 111 9.98 -14.14 7.33
CA LEU A 111 11.05 -15.01 7.82
C LEU A 111 12.42 -14.58 7.26
N LYS A 112 12.47 -14.26 5.96
CA LYS A 112 13.69 -13.72 5.34
C LYS A 112 14.10 -12.38 5.96
N ALA A 113 13.15 -11.48 6.20
CA ALA A 113 13.43 -10.17 6.77
C ALA A 113 13.97 -10.26 8.21
N ARG A 114 13.50 -11.23 9.00
CA ARG A 114 14.04 -11.53 10.34
C ARG A 114 15.48 -12.01 10.32
N GLN A 115 15.81 -12.92 9.41
CA GLN A 115 17.18 -13.40 9.23
C GLN A 115 18.14 -12.26 8.85
N LEU A 116 17.67 -11.31 8.03
CA LEU A 116 18.45 -10.12 7.68
C LEU A 116 18.62 -9.17 8.87
N ASP A 117 17.57 -8.95 9.66
CA ASP A 117 17.62 -8.07 10.83
C ASP A 117 18.56 -8.58 11.93
N GLN A 118 18.72 -9.89 12.11
CA GLN A 118 19.68 -10.46 13.08
C GLN A 118 21.11 -9.99 12.85
N ASN A 119 21.47 -9.73 11.58
CA ASN A 119 22.80 -9.28 11.17
C ASN A 119 22.86 -7.77 10.90
N ARG A 120 21.75 -7.05 11.09
CA ARG A 120 21.68 -5.62 10.75
C ARG A 120 22.26 -4.77 11.87
N THR A 121 23.27 -3.98 11.52
CA THR A 121 23.90 -2.97 12.38
C THR A 121 23.41 -1.55 12.09
N THR A 122 22.72 -1.34 10.97
CA THR A 122 22.23 -0.05 10.50
C THR A 122 20.82 0.26 10.98
N ILE A 123 20.51 1.55 11.15
CA ILE A 123 19.17 2.01 11.51
C ILE A 123 18.26 1.89 10.27
N ARG A 124 17.04 1.39 10.48
CA ARG A 124 16.02 1.29 9.44
C ARG A 124 15.65 2.68 8.94
N THR A 125 15.69 2.90 7.63
CA THR A 125 15.28 4.18 7.03
C THR A 125 13.86 4.04 6.48
N PHE A 126 12.93 4.86 6.97
CA PHE A 126 11.53 4.84 6.53
C PHE A 126 11.29 5.87 5.42
N MET A 127 11.41 5.43 4.17
CA MET A 127 11.19 6.26 2.98
C MET A 127 9.94 5.84 2.23
N ALA A 128 9.29 6.79 1.54
CA ALA A 128 8.20 6.47 0.63
C ALA A 128 8.73 5.53 -0.47
N PRO A 129 8.04 4.41 -0.74
CA PRO A 129 8.56 3.42 -1.64
C PRO A 129 8.37 3.79 -3.11
N LYS A 130 9.31 3.36 -3.95
CA LYS A 130 9.14 3.42 -5.40
C LYS A 130 8.03 2.47 -5.83
N LEU A 131 6.96 3.01 -6.41
CA LEU A 131 5.77 2.24 -6.73
C LEU A 131 5.80 1.69 -8.15
N ASN A 132 5.33 0.45 -8.30
CA ASN A 132 5.08 -0.17 -9.59
C ASN A 132 3.66 0.15 -10.07
N PHE A 133 3.52 1.19 -10.90
CA PHE A 133 2.22 1.57 -11.46
C PHE A 133 1.63 0.54 -12.43
N LYS A 134 2.40 -0.47 -12.85
CA LYS A 134 1.96 -1.58 -13.72
C LYS A 134 1.58 -2.86 -12.95
N ALA A 135 1.66 -2.85 -11.61
CA ALA A 135 1.35 -4.00 -10.76
C ALA A 135 -0.03 -4.61 -11.04
N ARG A 136 -0.15 -5.95 -11.12
CA ARG A 136 -1.47 -6.59 -11.32
C ARG A 136 -2.19 -6.87 -10.01
N ASP A 137 -1.44 -6.90 -8.92
CA ASP A 137 -1.93 -7.14 -7.58
C ASP A 137 -1.20 -6.22 -6.58
N TYR A 138 -1.81 -6.01 -5.41
CA TYR A 138 -1.19 -5.18 -4.37
C TYR A 138 0.12 -5.79 -3.84
N SER A 139 0.32 -7.11 -3.97
CA SER A 139 1.58 -7.78 -3.64
C SER A 139 2.75 -7.35 -4.54
N GLU A 140 2.48 -6.78 -5.71
CA GLU A 140 3.49 -6.37 -6.72
C GLU A 140 3.71 -4.86 -6.77
N ILE A 141 3.10 -4.07 -5.87
CA ILE A 141 3.18 -2.59 -5.90
C ILE A 141 4.56 -2.05 -5.62
N ILE A 142 5.47 -2.86 -5.09
CA ILE A 142 6.88 -2.54 -4.95
C ILE A 142 7.73 -3.62 -5.60
N ASN A 143 8.94 -3.26 -6.02
CA ASN A 143 9.94 -4.24 -6.40
C ASN A 143 10.64 -4.79 -5.16
N TRP A 144 10.29 -6.00 -4.73
CA TRP A 144 10.86 -6.67 -3.55
C TRP A 144 12.39 -6.86 -3.58
N MET A 145 13.03 -6.74 -4.74
CA MET A 145 14.48 -6.87 -4.88
C MET A 145 15.23 -5.57 -4.56
N ASP A 146 14.56 -4.43 -4.70
CA ASP A 146 15.17 -3.10 -4.49
C ASP A 146 15.08 -2.66 -3.01
N TRP A 147 14.40 -3.43 -2.16
CA TRP A 147 14.15 -3.08 -0.77
C TRP A 147 15.05 -3.84 0.19
N ASP A 148 15.65 -3.08 1.10
CA ASP A 148 16.31 -3.63 2.28
C ASP A 148 15.23 -4.12 3.28
N LEU A 149 14.87 -5.40 3.18
CA LEU A 149 13.77 -5.98 3.94
C LEU A 149 14.05 -5.89 5.44
N SER A 150 13.01 -5.60 6.21
CA SER A 150 13.08 -5.58 7.67
C SER A 150 11.86 -6.27 8.27
N SER A 151 12.07 -6.98 9.38
CA SER A 151 10.99 -7.62 10.11
C SER A 151 10.02 -6.55 10.61
N PRO A 152 8.72 -6.68 10.36
CA PRO A 152 7.73 -5.78 10.92
C PRO A 152 7.90 -5.65 12.43
N SER A 153 7.96 -4.43 12.94
CA SER A 153 8.15 -4.15 14.38
C SER A 153 7.06 -4.78 15.25
N LEU A 154 5.83 -4.85 14.73
CA LEU A 154 4.69 -5.51 15.38
C LEU A 154 4.89 -7.01 15.64
N LEU A 155 5.80 -7.64 14.90
CA LEU A 155 6.12 -9.04 15.09
C LEU A 155 7.35 -9.25 15.96
N LYS A 156 8.08 -8.20 16.38
CA LYS A 156 9.41 -8.33 17.00
C LYS A 156 9.45 -9.33 18.16
N ASP A 157 8.43 -9.34 19.00
CA ASP A 157 8.38 -10.15 20.22
C ASP A 157 7.76 -11.55 20.02
N ILE A 158 7.34 -11.89 18.79
CA ILE A 158 6.71 -13.16 18.44
C ILE A 158 7.76 -14.09 17.83
N SER A 159 7.86 -15.35 18.27
CA SER A 159 8.82 -16.31 17.70
C SER A 159 8.45 -16.71 16.26
N ASP A 160 9.41 -17.23 15.50
CA ASP A 160 9.16 -17.72 14.13
C ASP A 160 8.14 -18.87 14.10
N ASP A 161 8.14 -19.72 15.12
CA ASP A 161 7.23 -20.86 15.21
C ASP A 161 5.81 -20.43 15.61
N GLU A 162 5.69 -19.42 16.47
CA GLU A 162 4.40 -18.77 16.73
C GLU A 162 3.83 -18.10 15.48
N ILE A 163 4.65 -17.41 14.67
CA ILE A 163 4.18 -16.85 13.38
C ILE A 163 3.67 -17.95 12.46
N LYS A 164 4.42 -19.05 12.31
CA LYS A 164 3.98 -20.19 11.49
C LYS A 164 2.70 -20.81 12.05
N HIS A 165 2.54 -20.85 13.37
CA HIS A 165 1.33 -21.33 14.02
C HIS A 165 0.14 -20.41 13.77
N ILE A 166 0.29 -19.10 13.97
CA ILE A 166 -0.74 -18.09 13.67
C ILE A 166 -1.17 -18.16 12.20
N PHE A 167 -0.22 -18.34 11.28
CA PHE A 167 -0.50 -18.55 9.87
C PHE A 167 -1.37 -19.79 9.62
N LYS A 168 -1.03 -20.92 10.26
CA LYS A 168 -1.80 -22.16 10.15
C LYS A 168 -3.20 -22.00 10.73
N VAL A 169 -3.34 -21.39 11.91
CA VAL A 169 -4.63 -21.17 12.57
C VAL A 169 -5.52 -20.20 11.78
N SER A 170 -4.95 -19.12 11.23
CA SER A 170 -5.70 -18.16 10.40
C SER A 170 -6.26 -18.80 9.13
N GLN A 171 -5.62 -19.86 8.62
CA GLN A 171 -6.14 -20.63 7.51
C GLN A 171 -7.40 -21.44 7.86
N PHE A 172 -7.61 -21.80 9.13
CA PHE A 172 -8.80 -22.50 9.60
C PHE A 172 -9.96 -21.54 9.93
N LEU A 173 -9.67 -20.36 10.47
CA LEU A 173 -10.71 -19.38 10.86
C LEU A 173 -11.40 -18.67 9.67
N ILE A 174 -10.77 -18.64 8.49
CA ILE A 174 -11.34 -18.02 7.28
C ILE A 174 -12.24 -19.02 6.51
N VAL A 175 -12.24 -20.30 6.88
CA VAL A 175 -13.02 -21.37 6.21
C VAL A 175 -14.42 -21.55 6.84
N ILE A 176 -14.83 -20.70 7.78
CA ILE A 176 -16.14 -20.76 8.46
C ILE A 176 -17.05 -19.62 7.96
#